data_AF-A0A1U7AE85-F1
#
_entry.id   AF-A0A1U7AE85-F1
#
_cell.length_a   1.000
_cell.length_b   1.000
_cell.length_c   1.000
_cell.angle_alpha   90.00
_cell.angle_beta   90.00
_cell.angle_gamma   90.00
#
_symmetry.space_group_name_H-M   'P 1'
#
loop_
_entity.id
_entity.type
_entity.pdbx_description
1 polymer ?
#
loop_
_entity_poly.entity_id
_entity_poly.type
_entity_poly.pdbx_seq_one_letter_code
_entity_poly.pdbx_strand_id
1 'polypeptide(L)'
;MWRVLLCFLGKPSAGDVGAPLWSAWPVSFFIIQPTGDSFSVLSMLAVLGMLGFAGRDLASRAAPASLGTEVLGFYGFLCVVVAGIAFYFWEDAPMAALTTHTSLHIAGAVVLGAIAYASLMKAMRTGEVSAVTPFRYSRLLFGIGLGVFLFGETLDGTMWIGSALIVASGLYILWRGKRA
;
A
#
# COMPACT_ATOMS: atom_id res chain seq x y z
N MET A 1 -9.85 4.66 4.06
CA MET A 1 -8.98 4.81 5.26
C MET A 1 -9.34 6.04 6.10
N TRP A 2 -9.34 7.27 5.58
CA TRP A 2 -9.72 8.46 6.38
C TRP A 2 -11.21 8.50 6.80
N ARG A 3 -12.14 8.05 5.93
CA ARG A 3 -13.56 7.82 6.28
C ARG A 3 -13.76 6.75 7.37
N VAL A 4 -12.82 5.81 7.50
CA VAL A 4 -12.84 4.76 8.54
C VAL A 4 -12.38 5.35 9.88
N LEU A 5 -11.35 6.20 9.86
CA LEU A 5 -10.86 6.92 11.04
C LEU A 5 -11.90 7.92 11.58
N LEU A 6 -12.58 8.66 10.69
CA LEU A 6 -13.66 9.57 11.08
C LEU A 6 -14.89 8.86 11.65
N CYS A 7 -15.19 7.66 11.15
CA CYS A 7 -16.27 6.84 11.70
C CYS A 7 -15.95 6.27 13.08
N PHE A 8 -14.66 6.10 13.42
CA PHE A 8 -14.18 5.67 14.73
C PHE A 8 -14.02 6.83 15.74
N LEU A 9 -13.72 8.06 15.28
CA LEU A 9 -13.42 9.21 16.15
C LEU A 9 -14.58 10.16 16.44
N GLY A 10 -15.74 10.04 15.79
CA GLY A 10 -16.95 10.73 16.25
C GLY A 10 -17.86 11.29 15.16
N LYS A 11 -19.14 10.99 15.36
CA LYS A 11 -20.37 11.42 14.66
C LYS A 11 -20.55 10.94 13.20
N PRO A 12 -21.45 9.95 12.98
CA PRO A 12 -22.06 9.77 11.67
C PRO A 12 -23.00 10.96 11.42
N SER A 13 -22.66 11.85 10.50
CA SER A 13 -23.66 12.77 9.94
C SER A 13 -24.62 11.96 9.09
N ALA A 14 -25.89 11.95 9.49
CA ALA A 14 -26.96 11.27 8.78
C ALA A 14 -27.04 11.78 7.33
N GLY A 15 -26.72 10.93 6.36
CA GLY A 15 -26.93 11.27 4.95
C GLY A 15 -26.29 10.34 3.92
N ASP A 16 -25.11 9.75 4.17
CA ASP A 16 -24.32 9.23 3.04
C ASP A 16 -23.43 8.01 3.33
N VAL A 17 -24.02 6.96 3.91
CA VAL A 17 -23.32 5.69 4.12
C VAL A 17 -24.10 4.56 3.45
N GLY A 18 -23.74 4.28 2.19
CA GLY A 18 -24.04 3.00 1.56
C GLY A 18 -23.52 1.82 2.40
N ALA A 19 -24.07 0.63 2.14
CA ALA A 19 -23.90 -0.64 2.87
C ALA A 19 -22.81 -0.66 3.96
N PRO A 20 -23.15 -1.04 5.19
CA PRO A 20 -22.26 -0.84 6.31
C PRO A 20 -20.94 -1.62 6.16
N LEU A 21 -19.84 -0.96 6.52
CA LEU A 21 -18.45 -1.40 6.30
C LEU A 21 -18.13 -2.81 6.82
N TRP A 22 -18.89 -3.30 7.81
CA TRP A 22 -18.76 -4.66 8.35
C TRP A 22 -19.10 -5.76 7.33
N SER A 23 -19.88 -5.45 6.29
CA SER A 23 -20.22 -6.40 5.22
C SER A 23 -19.01 -6.87 4.39
N ALA A 24 -17.89 -6.14 4.42
CA ALA A 24 -16.66 -6.49 3.71
C ALA A 24 -15.72 -7.46 4.48
N TRP A 25 -16.01 -7.72 5.76
CA TRP A 25 -15.16 -8.55 6.60
C TRP A 25 -15.08 -10.01 6.14
N PRO A 26 -16.19 -10.70 5.82
CA PRO A 26 -16.14 -12.10 5.40
C PRO A 26 -15.28 -12.32 4.16
N VAL A 27 -15.34 -11.37 3.22
CA VAL A 27 -14.57 -11.42 1.98
C VAL A 27 -13.07 -11.19 2.24
N SER A 28 -12.75 -10.30 3.18
CA SER A 28 -11.36 -10.05 3.58
C SER A 28 -10.77 -11.28 4.27
N PHE A 29 -11.53 -11.96 5.13
CA PHE A 29 -11.14 -13.21 5.77
C PHE A 29 -10.91 -14.34 4.75
N PHE A 30 -11.73 -14.41 3.70
CA PHE A 30 -11.56 -15.39 2.63
C PHE A 30 -10.27 -15.18 1.83
N ILE A 31 -9.89 -13.92 1.58
CA ILE A 31 -8.63 -13.58 0.86
C ILE A 31 -7.40 -13.83 1.74
N ILE A 32 -7.47 -13.44 3.02
CA ILE A 32 -6.34 -13.52 3.95
C ILE A 32 -6.00 -14.98 4.31
N GLN A 33 -6.93 -15.93 4.11
CA GLN A 33 -6.77 -17.34 4.45
C GLN A 33 -6.05 -17.52 5.81
N PRO A 34 -6.62 -17.03 6.91
CA PRO A 34 -5.93 -16.96 8.20
C PRO A 34 -5.61 -18.33 8.81
N THR A 35 -6.15 -19.41 8.24
CA THR A 35 -5.95 -20.79 8.70
C THR A 35 -4.98 -21.50 7.77
N GLY A 36 -3.74 -21.66 8.21
CA GLY A 36 -2.70 -22.47 7.55
C GLY A 36 -1.36 -22.39 8.28
N ASP A 37 -0.41 -23.26 7.90
CA ASP A 37 0.99 -23.25 8.38
C ASP A 37 1.77 -21.96 8.02
N SER A 38 1.12 -21.02 7.33
CA SER A 38 1.65 -19.72 6.90
C SER A 38 1.62 -18.63 7.98
N PHE A 39 0.97 -18.88 9.13
CA PHE A 39 0.99 -17.93 10.25
C PHE A 39 2.28 -18.06 11.06
N SER A 40 3.26 -17.20 10.76
CA SER A 40 4.53 -17.12 11.48
C SER A 40 4.66 -15.80 12.23
N VAL A 41 5.60 -15.71 13.18
CA VAL A 41 5.95 -14.44 13.85
C VAL A 41 6.34 -13.36 12.83
N LEU A 42 6.92 -13.73 11.69
CA LEU A 42 7.27 -12.79 10.62
C LEU A 42 6.04 -12.16 9.95
N SER A 43 4.90 -12.85 9.94
CA SER A 43 3.63 -12.30 9.44
C SER A 43 3.16 -11.10 10.28
N MET A 44 3.56 -11.01 11.56
CA MET A 44 3.29 -9.82 12.39
C MET A 44 4.05 -8.59 11.90
N LEU A 45 5.24 -8.78 11.30
CA LEU A 45 6.02 -7.68 10.74
C LEU A 45 5.29 -7.03 9.55
N ALA A 46 4.58 -7.82 8.74
CA ALA A 46 3.72 -7.29 7.67
C ALA A 46 2.58 -6.42 8.22
N VAL A 47 1.96 -6.83 9.34
CA VAL A 47 0.92 -6.04 10.01
C VAL A 47 1.49 -4.74 10.57
N LEU A 48 2.63 -4.80 11.27
CA LEU A 48 3.34 -3.62 11.77
C LEU A 48 3.74 -2.68 10.63
N GLY A 49 4.24 -3.23 9.52
CA GLY A 49 4.56 -2.46 8.31
C GLY A 49 3.34 -1.75 7.72
N MET A 50 2.17 -2.41 7.71
CA MET A 50 0.92 -1.81 7.28
C MET A 50 0.43 -0.71 8.23
N LEU A 51 0.60 -0.87 9.55
CA LEU A 51 0.32 0.19 10.52
C LEU A 51 1.25 1.39 10.34
N GLY A 52 2.55 1.15 10.13
CA GLY A 52 3.52 2.21 9.83
C GLY A 52 3.21 2.93 8.51
N PHE A 53 2.82 2.18 7.47
CA PHE A 53 2.39 2.74 6.19
C PHE A 53 1.14 3.63 6.35
N ALA A 54 0.13 3.15 7.07
CA ALA A 54 -1.08 3.93 7.35
C ALA A 54 -0.75 5.17 8.20
N GLY A 55 0.11 5.03 9.21
CA GLY A 55 0.60 6.12 10.04
C GLY A 55 1.32 7.19 9.23
N ARG A 56 2.20 6.79 8.30
CA ARG A 56 2.87 7.73 7.38
C ARG A 56 1.88 8.48 6.49
N ASP A 57 0.88 7.77 5.96
CA ASP A 57 -0.15 8.37 5.09
C ASP A 57 -1.03 9.39 5.86
N LEU A 58 -1.23 9.19 7.16
CA LEU A 58 -1.93 10.14 8.03
C LEU A 58 -1.03 11.30 8.45
N ALA A 59 0.19 11.02 8.90
CA ALA A 59 1.16 12.03 9.32
C ALA A 59 1.52 12.99 8.18
N SER A 60 1.66 12.47 6.95
CA SER A 60 1.92 13.28 5.76
C SER A 60 0.82 14.28 5.43
N ARG A 61 -0.42 13.99 5.86
CA ARG A 61 -1.58 14.90 5.71
C ARG A 61 -1.72 15.87 6.87
N ALA A 62 -1.37 15.43 8.08
CA ALA A 62 -1.36 16.29 9.26
C ALA A 62 -0.18 17.28 9.24
N ALA A 63 0.85 17.02 8.41
CA ALA A 63 1.99 17.88 8.22
C ALA A 63 1.55 19.29 7.76
N PRO A 64 2.04 20.36 8.39
CA PRO A 64 1.76 21.74 7.98
C PRO A 64 2.08 21.98 6.51
N ALA A 65 1.30 22.85 5.86
CA ALA A 65 1.51 23.23 4.45
C ALA A 65 2.89 23.88 4.21
N SER A 66 3.53 24.40 5.26
CA SER A 66 4.89 24.95 5.24
C SER A 66 5.97 23.90 4.99
N LEU A 67 5.69 22.62 5.25
CA LEU A 67 6.59 21.52 4.93
C LEU A 67 6.38 21.09 3.48
N GLY A 68 7.43 21.27 2.68
CA GLY A 68 7.48 20.84 1.28
C GLY A 68 7.37 19.32 1.13
N THR A 69 6.96 18.88 -0.07
CA THR A 69 6.91 17.47 -0.45
C THR A 69 8.28 16.79 -0.38
N GLU A 70 9.34 17.56 -0.56
CA GLU A 70 10.73 17.13 -0.61
C GLU A 70 11.21 16.72 0.79
N VAL A 71 10.90 17.52 1.81
CA VAL A 71 11.26 17.24 3.21
C VAL A 71 10.59 15.97 3.70
N LEU A 72 9.30 15.83 3.38
CA LEU A 72 8.53 14.64 3.73
C LEU A 72 9.01 13.39 2.97
N GLY A 73 9.46 13.59 1.72
CA GLY A 73 10.16 12.60 0.92
C GLY A 73 11.45 12.13 1.58
N PHE A 74 12.30 13.08 1.96
CA PHE A 74 13.59 12.84 2.59
C PHE A 74 13.46 12.00 3.86
N TYR A 75 12.60 12.40 4.81
CA TYR A 75 12.37 11.61 6.02
C TYR A 75 11.79 10.22 5.72
N GLY A 76 10.90 10.12 4.73
CA GLY A 76 10.36 8.84 4.28
C GLY A 76 11.43 7.88 3.77
N PHE A 77 12.37 8.35 2.95
CA PHE A 77 13.47 7.54 2.46
C PHE A 77 14.53 7.27 3.54
N LEU A 78 14.76 8.21 4.45
CA LEU A 78 15.66 8.01 5.60
C LEU A 78 15.18 6.84 6.47
N CYS A 79 13.86 6.73 6.71
CA CYS A 79 13.30 5.56 7.41
C CYS A 79 13.58 4.24 6.68
N VAL A 80 13.57 4.23 5.34
CA VAL A 80 13.91 3.03 4.55
C VAL A 80 15.37 2.66 4.71
N VAL A 81 16.28 3.64 4.73
CA VAL A 81 17.72 3.42 4.96
C VAL A 81 17.95 2.84 6.36
N VAL A 82 17.34 3.44 7.39
CA VAL A 82 17.45 2.95 8.78
C VAL A 82 16.88 1.53 8.90
N ALA A 83 15.73 1.26 8.27
CA ALA A 83 15.14 -0.09 8.25
C ALA A 83 16.04 -1.11 7.55
N GLY A 84 16.68 -0.73 6.44
CA GLY A 84 17.64 -1.59 5.73
C GLY A 84 18.88 -1.91 6.57
N ILE A 85 19.41 -0.93 7.31
CA ILE A 85 20.52 -1.17 8.25
C ILE A 85 20.08 -2.10 9.39
N ALA A 86 18.91 -1.86 9.98
CA ALA A 86 18.38 -2.74 11.02
C ALA A 86 18.16 -4.17 10.51
N PHE A 87 17.66 -4.32 9.28
CA PHE A 87 17.48 -5.62 8.63
C PHE A 87 18.82 -6.32 8.37
N TYR A 88 19.86 -5.59 7.95
CA TYR A 88 21.20 -6.14 7.77
C TYR A 88 21.76 -6.79 9.06
N PHE A 89 21.55 -6.15 10.22
CA PHE A 89 21.94 -6.73 11.52
C PHE A 89 21.03 -7.85 12.01
N TRP A 90 19.84 -8.01 11.45
CA TRP A 90 18.88 -9.05 11.87
C TRP A 90 19.00 -10.33 11.04
N GLU A 91 19.28 -10.21 9.75
CA GLU A 91 19.39 -11.36 8.83
C GLU A 91 20.68 -12.16 9.04
N ASP A 92 21.72 -11.55 9.63
CA ASP A 92 23.06 -12.15 9.85
C ASP A 92 23.68 -12.80 8.59
N ALA A 93 23.25 -12.36 7.40
CA ALA A 93 23.70 -12.89 6.12
C ALA A 93 24.90 -12.09 5.55
N PRO A 94 25.85 -12.75 4.87
CA PRO A 94 26.95 -12.07 4.22
C PRO A 94 26.44 -11.14 3.13
N MET A 95 27.02 -9.93 3.05
CA MET A 95 26.61 -8.94 2.06
C MET A 95 26.86 -9.49 0.64
N ALA A 96 25.79 -9.68 -0.12
CA ALA A 96 25.88 -10.16 -1.49
C ALA A 96 26.71 -9.20 -2.34
N ALA A 97 27.59 -9.73 -3.19
CA ALA A 97 28.41 -8.91 -4.06
C ALA A 97 27.53 -8.10 -5.02
N LEU A 98 27.80 -6.79 -5.10
CA LEU A 98 27.16 -5.89 -6.05
C LEU A 98 27.72 -6.14 -7.46
N THR A 99 27.16 -7.13 -8.15
CA THR A 99 27.39 -7.32 -9.59
C THR A 99 26.81 -6.13 -10.36
N THR A 100 27.39 -5.80 -11.52
CA THR A 100 26.91 -4.70 -12.38
C THR A 100 25.41 -4.81 -12.68
N HIS A 101 24.91 -6.00 -12.98
CA HIS A 101 23.48 -6.25 -13.21
C HIS A 101 22.61 -5.94 -11.99
N THR A 102 23.02 -6.42 -10.80
CA THR A 102 22.31 -6.17 -9.54
C THR A 102 22.29 -4.68 -9.21
N SER A 103 23.40 -3.97 -9.43
CA SER A 103 23.48 -2.52 -9.20
C SER A 103 22.55 -1.74 -10.12
N LEU A 104 22.41 -2.15 -11.39
CA LEU A 104 21.49 -1.52 -12.35
C LEU A 104 20.03 -1.74 -11.95
N HIS A 105 19.67 -2.95 -11.51
CA HIS A 105 18.32 -3.23 -11.02
C HIS A 105 17.99 -2.42 -9.77
N ILE A 106 18.91 -2.34 -8.80
CA ILE A 106 18.71 -1.54 -7.57
C ILE A 106 18.60 -0.05 -7.92
N ALA A 107 19.49 0.47 -8.77
CA ALA A 107 19.43 1.86 -9.21
C ALA A 107 18.11 2.19 -9.92
N GLY A 108 17.67 1.32 -10.83
CA GLY A 108 16.38 1.44 -11.51
C GLY A 108 15.21 1.42 -10.53
N ALA A 109 15.21 0.50 -9.57
CA ALA A 109 14.17 0.40 -8.54
C ALA A 109 14.12 1.64 -7.64
N VAL A 110 15.28 2.18 -7.25
CA VAL A 110 15.37 3.41 -6.44
C VAL A 110 14.84 4.61 -7.22
N VAL A 111 15.27 4.80 -8.48
CA VAL A 111 14.85 5.94 -9.29
C VAL A 111 13.36 5.88 -9.59
N LEU A 112 12.85 4.74 -10.06
CA LEU A 112 11.42 4.57 -10.36
C LEU A 112 10.58 4.67 -9.09
N GLY A 113 11.04 4.09 -7.98
CA GLY A 113 10.38 4.18 -6.68
C GLY A 113 10.31 5.62 -6.17
N ALA A 114 11.39 6.40 -6.31
CA ALA A 114 11.43 7.81 -5.94
C ALA A 114 10.47 8.66 -6.78
N ILE A 115 10.47 8.49 -8.10
CA ILE A 115 9.56 9.20 -9.02
C ILE A 115 8.10 8.83 -8.73
N ALA A 116 7.81 7.55 -8.55
CA ALA A 116 6.47 7.08 -8.22
C ALA A 116 5.98 7.66 -6.89
N TYR A 117 6.84 7.67 -5.87
CA TYR A 117 6.49 8.21 -4.57
C TYR A 117 6.29 9.73 -4.59
N ALA A 118 7.16 10.48 -5.27
CA ALA A 118 7.02 11.92 -5.42
C ALA A 118 5.72 12.28 -6.17
N SER A 119 5.40 11.54 -7.23
CA SER A 119 4.15 11.71 -8.00
C SER A 119 2.91 11.43 -7.14
N LEU A 120 2.95 10.34 -6.36
CA LEU A 120 1.87 9.99 -5.43
C LEU A 120 1.69 11.06 -4.35
N MET A 121 2.79 11.54 -3.76
CA MET A 121 2.77 12.59 -2.74
C MET A 121 2.19 13.90 -3.26
N LYS A 122 2.57 14.29 -4.47
CA LYS A 122 2.01 15.46 -5.15
C LYS A 122 0.51 15.29 -5.37
N ALA A 123 0.09 14.15 -5.94
CA ALA A 123 -1.34 13.85 -6.16
C ALA A 123 -2.15 13.86 -4.86
N MET A 124 -1.60 13.33 -3.77
CA MET A 124 -2.26 13.28 -2.45
C MET A 124 -2.41 14.65 -1.79
N ARG A 125 -1.54 15.62 -2.12
CA ARG A 125 -1.60 16.98 -1.57
C ARG A 125 -2.42 17.94 -2.43
N THR A 126 -2.47 17.73 -3.75
CA THR A 126 -3.17 18.63 -4.68
C THR A 126 -4.52 18.11 -5.14
N GLY A 127 -4.73 16.79 -5.10
CA GLY A 127 -5.94 16.15 -5.61
C GLY A 127 -6.91 15.75 -4.50
N GLU A 128 -8.18 15.60 -4.87
CA GLU A 128 -9.18 15.06 -3.95
C GLU A 128 -8.85 13.61 -3.57
N VAL A 129 -8.97 13.32 -2.27
CA VAL A 129 -8.66 12.00 -1.72
C VAL A 129 -9.49 10.89 -2.36
N SER A 130 -10.75 11.19 -2.67
CA SER A 130 -11.69 10.31 -3.39
C SER A 130 -11.15 9.87 -4.74
N ALA A 131 -10.45 10.75 -5.45
CA ALA A 131 -9.88 10.48 -6.77
C ALA A 131 -8.55 9.70 -6.69
N VAL A 132 -7.72 9.95 -5.67
CA VAL A 132 -6.39 9.31 -5.55
C VAL A 132 -6.46 7.91 -4.91
N THR A 133 -7.43 7.67 -4.02
CA THR A 133 -7.56 6.39 -3.31
C THR A 133 -7.70 5.17 -4.24
N PRO A 134 -8.51 5.21 -5.33
CA PRO A 134 -8.64 4.10 -6.27
C PRO A 134 -7.31 3.69 -6.94
N PHE A 135 -6.46 4.67 -7.28
CA PHE A 135 -5.16 4.41 -7.90
C PHE A 135 -4.19 3.68 -6.97
N ARG A 136 -4.36 3.78 -5.65
CA ARG A 136 -3.53 3.00 -4.72
C ARG A 136 -3.77 1.51 -4.82
N TYR A 137 -4.96 1.09 -5.28
CA TYR A 137 -5.31 -0.31 -5.47
C TYR A 137 -4.82 -0.87 -6.81
N SER A 138 -4.59 -0.04 -7.82
CA SER A 138 -4.04 -0.51 -9.11
C SER A 138 -2.65 -1.12 -8.94
N ARG A 139 -1.86 -0.64 -7.97
CA ARG A 139 -0.57 -1.23 -7.58
C ARG A 139 -0.67 -2.75 -7.36
N LEU A 140 -1.75 -3.23 -6.76
CA LEU A 140 -1.90 -4.66 -6.52
C LEU A 140 -2.07 -5.44 -7.82
N LEU A 141 -2.87 -4.92 -8.76
CA LEU A 141 -3.08 -5.54 -10.07
C LEU A 141 -1.79 -5.60 -10.87
N PHE A 142 -1.02 -4.50 -10.88
CA PHE A 142 0.30 -4.47 -11.51
C PHE A 142 1.28 -5.40 -10.80
N GLY A 143 1.25 -5.47 -9.47
CA GLY A 143 2.11 -6.37 -8.69
C GLY A 143 1.86 -7.84 -9.05
N ILE A 144 0.59 -8.27 -9.05
CA ILE A 144 0.21 -9.63 -9.45
C ILE A 144 0.57 -9.89 -10.91
N GLY A 145 0.27 -8.95 -11.81
CA GLY A 145 0.60 -9.09 -13.22
C GLY A 145 2.11 -9.26 -13.45
N LEU A 146 2.93 -8.41 -12.84
CA LEU A 146 4.39 -8.53 -12.92
C LEU A 146 4.90 -9.81 -12.25
N GLY A 147 4.28 -10.25 -11.15
CA GLY A 147 4.52 -11.57 -10.52
C GLY A 147 4.39 -12.72 -11.52
N VAL A 148 3.25 -12.79 -12.21
CA VAL A 148 2.98 -13.81 -13.22
C VAL A 148 3.91 -13.68 -14.43
N PHE A 149 4.10 -12.45 -14.97
CA PHE A 149 4.85 -12.24 -16.21
C PHE A 149 6.37 -12.36 -16.05
N LEU A 150 6.94 -11.87 -14.95
CA LEU A 150 8.39 -11.84 -14.74
C LEU A 150 8.88 -13.04 -13.92
N PHE A 151 8.10 -13.51 -12.96
CA PHE A 151 8.49 -14.59 -12.05
C PHE A 151 7.78 -15.93 -12.34
N GLY A 152 6.82 -15.94 -13.28
CA GLY A 152 6.09 -17.16 -13.65
C GLY A 152 5.19 -17.69 -12.54
N GLU A 153 4.77 -16.84 -11.60
CA GLU A 153 3.91 -17.24 -10.49
C GLU A 153 2.56 -17.78 -11.00
N THR A 154 2.13 -18.93 -10.48
CA THR A 154 0.84 -19.51 -10.81
C THR A 154 -0.22 -18.97 -9.86
N LEU A 155 -1.27 -18.35 -10.42
CA LEU A 155 -2.40 -17.86 -9.63
C LEU A 155 -3.29 -19.03 -9.20
N ASP A 156 -3.35 -19.26 -7.89
CA ASP A 156 -4.33 -20.18 -7.31
C ASP A 156 -5.77 -19.65 -7.47
N GLY A 157 -6.77 -20.53 -7.40
CA GLY A 157 -8.19 -20.19 -7.52
C GLY A 157 -8.62 -19.10 -6.53
N THR A 158 -8.07 -19.10 -5.32
CA THR A 158 -8.33 -18.03 -4.34
C THR A 158 -7.73 -16.69 -4.75
N MET A 159 -6.57 -16.69 -5.39
CA MET A 159 -5.90 -15.48 -5.89
C MET A 159 -6.65 -14.86 -7.06
N TRP A 160 -7.25 -15.68 -7.92
CA TRP A 160 -8.16 -15.24 -8.98
C TRP A 160 -9.39 -14.51 -8.41
N ILE A 161 -10.06 -15.11 -7.43
CA ILE A 161 -11.25 -14.53 -6.79
C ILE A 161 -10.89 -13.22 -6.08
N GLY A 162 -9.79 -13.21 -5.31
CA GLY A 162 -9.30 -12.02 -4.62
C GLY A 162 -8.96 -10.88 -5.59
N SER A 163 -8.27 -11.19 -6.69
CA SER A 163 -7.93 -10.21 -7.72
C SER A 163 -9.17 -9.63 -8.39
N ALA A 164 -10.12 -10.48 -8.80
CA ALA A 164 -11.35 -10.06 -9.45
C ALA A 164 -12.18 -9.13 -8.55
N LEU A 165 -12.27 -9.43 -7.25
CA LEU A 165 -12.95 -8.58 -6.28
C LEU A 165 -12.29 -7.20 -6.17
N ILE A 166 -10.96 -7.15 -6.16
CA ILE A 166 -10.21 -5.89 -6.03
C ILE A 166 -10.40 -5.02 -7.27
N VAL A 167 -10.37 -5.63 -8.46
CA VAL A 167 -10.75 -4.96 -9.72
C VAL A 167 -12.18 -4.43 -9.63
N ALA A 168 -13.15 -5.27 -9.28
CA ALA A 168 -14.57 -4.90 -9.19
C ALA A 168 -14.81 -3.76 -8.19
N SER A 169 -14.16 -3.81 -7.03
CA SER A 169 -14.22 -2.77 -6.01
C SER A 169 -13.63 -1.45 -6.51
N GLY A 170 -12.47 -1.49 -7.18
CA GLY A 170 -11.85 -0.31 -7.79
C GLY A 170 -12.74 0.35 -8.86
N LEU A 171 -13.30 -0.47 -9.76
CA LEU A 171 -14.25 -0.02 -10.78
C LEU A 171 -15.54 0.55 -10.16
N TYR A 172 -16.08 -0.09 -9.13
CA TYR A 172 -17.28 0.37 -8.44
C TYR A 172 -17.07 1.75 -7.78
N ILE A 173 -15.93 1.96 -7.12
CA ILE A 173 -15.59 3.25 -6.52
C ILE A 173 -15.47 4.34 -7.60
N LEU A 174 -14.80 4.04 -8.71
CA LEU A 174 -14.66 4.99 -9.82
C LEU A 174 -16.01 5.34 -10.46
N TRP A 175 -16.87 4.33 -10.67
CA TRP A 175 -18.20 4.52 -11.24
C TRP A 175 -19.10 5.35 -10.32
N ARG A 176 -19.04 5.13 -9.00
CA ARG A 176 -19.83 5.91 -8.05
C ARG A 176 -19.31 7.33 -7.88
N GLY A 177 -18.00 7.54 -7.97
CA GLY A 177 -17.37 8.87 -7.94
C GLY A 177 -17.72 9.76 -9.14
N LYS A 178 -18.17 9.19 -10.27
CA LYS A 178 -18.69 9.95 -11.43
C LYS A 178 -20.15 10.38 -11.29
N ARG A 179 -20.86 9.88 -10.27
CA ARG A 179 -22.30 10.14 -10.04
C ARG A 179 -22.58 11.10 -8.88
N ALA A 180 -21.56 11.47 -8.10
CA ALA A 180 -21.62 12.51 -7.08
C ALA A 180 -21.05 13.82 -7.65
#